data_AF-A0A5J5NAX0-F1
#
_entry.id   AF-A0A5J5NAX0-F1
#
_cell.length_a   1.000
_cell.length_b   1.000
_cell.length_c   1.000
_cell.angle_alpha   90.00
_cell.angle_beta   90.00
_cell.angle_gamma   90.00
#
_symmetry.space_group_name_H-M   'P 1'
#
loop_
_entity.id
_entity.type
_entity.pdbx_description
1 polymer ?
#
loop_
_entity_poly.entity_id
_entity_poly.type
_entity_poly.pdbx_seq_one_letter_code
_entity_poly.pdbx_strand_id
1 'polypeptide(L)'
;MEIDDTKENNGSTPRRRENSLHLSPVLPEASGFGLPYAPVDWPKKGDIWAWKVGRRVAITGHFLDRYLYPPKRLQKLVDSGRKRGLASKLSVERYVKLAFPDADINAFFASFSWKIPAMKHSLTNVARAFFAASPDERAEVLVSDPQSDGLACKAGNKKCNSLFAEAECPSLVPLPCDLCCNEPRFCRDCCCILCSKTIDLKHGGYSYIKCEAMVNGYICGHVAHLNCALRSYMAGTVGGSIGLDAEYYCRRCDTKTFLVPHVTTVLKTCESIDSRDEIEKILNIVVCILRGSQKSNAKGLLNRIESAIKELKCGTSLEDIWKVKETDTVMSTDIFHNGNGELGPTNHQDLVDDKSCLEAVLSVSSDYRSEYLKIECEIDQVLQSLRKAQESEYKIAEEQLCSQKVYLRHLYQQLEKERSETTRSIIWK
;
A
#
# COMPACT_ATOMS: atom_id res chain seq x y z
N MET A 1 52.01 20.55 -61.76
CA MET A 1 51.09 20.03 -62.80
C MET A 1 50.18 19.03 -62.12
N GLU A 2 48.91 19.06 -62.49
CA GLU A 2 47.76 18.54 -61.74
C GLU A 2 47.77 17.03 -61.46
N ILE A 3 47.24 16.66 -60.29
CA ILE A 3 46.33 15.51 -60.04
C ILE A 3 45.40 16.04 -58.93
N ASP A 4 44.22 16.58 -59.25
CA ASP A 4 42.94 15.92 -59.58
C ASP A 4 42.22 15.32 -58.35
N ASP A 5 40.92 15.58 -58.30
CA ASP A 5 40.04 15.47 -57.13
C ASP A 5 39.47 14.05 -56.96
N THR A 6 39.26 13.62 -55.71
CA THR A 6 37.97 12.99 -55.37
C THR A 6 37.60 13.09 -53.89
N LYS A 7 36.35 13.50 -53.65
CA LYS A 7 35.73 13.75 -52.34
C LYS A 7 35.58 12.47 -51.51
N GLU A 8 35.81 12.58 -50.21
CA GLU A 8 34.85 12.06 -49.22
C GLU A 8 34.45 13.17 -48.23
N ASN A 9 33.15 13.43 -48.15
CA ASN A 9 32.55 14.49 -47.36
C ASN A 9 31.92 13.91 -46.09
N ASN A 10 32.70 13.81 -45.01
CA ASN A 10 32.15 13.56 -43.66
C ASN A 10 31.93 14.88 -42.92
N GLY A 11 30.88 15.59 -43.34
CA GLY A 11 30.37 16.79 -42.69
C GLY A 11 29.96 16.51 -41.24
N SER A 12 30.92 16.64 -40.33
CA SER A 12 30.70 16.63 -38.88
C SER A 12 29.91 17.89 -38.50
N THR A 13 28.59 17.79 -38.60
CA THR A 13 27.68 18.80 -38.06
C THR A 13 28.01 19.05 -36.60
N PRO A 14 28.08 20.32 -36.14
CA PRO A 14 28.49 20.61 -34.78
C PRO A 14 27.48 20.00 -33.82
N ARG A 15 27.92 19.01 -33.04
CA ARG A 15 27.10 18.29 -32.07
C ARG A 15 26.36 19.29 -31.21
N ARG A 16 25.05 19.44 -31.50
CA ARG A 16 24.11 20.35 -30.83
C ARG A 16 24.34 20.25 -29.33
N ARG A 17 24.77 21.35 -28.70
CA ARG A 17 25.01 21.40 -27.26
C ARG A 17 23.72 20.97 -26.56
N GLU A 18 23.72 19.75 -26.03
CA GLU A 18 22.69 19.32 -25.10
C GLU A 18 22.88 20.20 -23.86
N ASN A 19 22.01 21.19 -23.71
CA ASN A 19 21.88 21.95 -22.47
C ASN A 19 21.44 20.95 -21.40
N SER A 20 22.42 20.34 -20.73
CA SER A 20 22.22 19.44 -19.60
C SER A 20 21.63 20.26 -18.45
N LEU A 21 20.30 20.40 -18.46
CA LEU A 21 19.52 20.99 -17.38
C LEU A 21 19.91 20.28 -16.10
N HIS A 22 20.67 20.96 -15.23
CA HIS A 22 21.15 20.37 -13.98
C HIS A 22 19.96 20.12 -13.05
N LEU A 23 19.51 18.87 -12.98
CA LEU A 23 18.30 18.49 -12.25
C LEU A 23 18.61 18.36 -10.75
N SER A 24 18.66 19.50 -10.06
CA SER A 24 18.84 19.58 -8.60
C SER A 24 17.68 18.92 -7.83
N PRO A 25 17.90 17.84 -7.05
CA PRO A 25 16.86 17.18 -6.28
C PRO A 25 16.10 18.12 -5.34
N VAL A 26 14.79 17.91 -5.19
CA VAL A 26 13.91 18.75 -4.36
C VAL A 26 13.31 17.98 -3.19
N LEU A 27 12.89 18.72 -2.15
CA LEU A 27 12.18 18.19 -1.00
C LEU A 27 10.72 17.86 -1.33
N PRO A 28 10.05 16.96 -0.57
CA PRO A 28 8.61 16.79 -0.64
C PRO A 28 7.86 18.11 -0.48
N GLU A 29 6.72 18.22 -1.17
CA GLU A 29 5.84 19.41 -1.20
C GLU A 29 6.44 20.70 -1.79
N ALA A 30 7.70 20.68 -2.24
CA ALA A 30 8.34 21.80 -2.89
C ALA A 30 7.60 22.26 -4.15
N SER A 31 7.72 23.56 -4.44
CA SER A 31 7.14 24.20 -5.62
C SER A 31 8.08 25.26 -6.16
N GLY A 32 8.00 25.55 -7.45
CA GLY A 32 8.78 26.60 -8.09
C GLY A 32 8.20 27.01 -9.43
N PHE A 33 8.98 27.77 -10.19
CA PHE A 33 8.59 28.36 -11.47
C PHE A 33 9.65 28.06 -12.52
N GLY A 34 9.20 27.78 -13.75
CA GLY A 34 10.06 27.59 -14.90
C GLY A 34 11.04 26.42 -14.80
N LEU A 35 12.17 26.58 -15.51
CA LEU A 35 13.18 25.55 -15.68
C LEU A 35 13.85 25.17 -14.33
N PRO A 36 14.31 23.91 -14.18
CA PRO A 36 14.27 22.85 -15.19
C PRO A 36 12.97 22.03 -15.20
N TYR A 37 11.97 22.34 -14.37
CA TYR A 37 10.83 21.45 -14.08
C TYR A 37 9.46 21.90 -14.64
N ALA A 38 9.39 23.10 -15.19
CA ALA A 38 8.27 23.63 -15.95
C ALA A 38 8.76 24.45 -17.15
N PRO A 39 7.95 24.63 -18.20
CA PRO A 39 8.35 25.42 -19.36
C PRO A 39 8.39 26.93 -19.05
N VAL A 40 9.22 27.63 -19.81
CA VAL A 40 9.39 29.09 -19.81
C VAL A 40 9.23 29.61 -21.25
N ASP A 41 8.86 30.88 -21.39
CA ASP A 41 8.59 31.55 -22.67
C ASP A 41 7.56 30.84 -23.56
N TRP A 42 6.72 29.99 -22.96
CA TRP A 42 5.73 29.17 -23.67
C TRP A 42 4.32 29.34 -23.08
N PRO A 43 3.28 29.57 -23.91
CA PRO A 43 3.30 29.64 -25.37
C PRO A 43 3.67 31.03 -25.93
N LYS A 44 3.80 32.06 -25.09
CA LYS A 44 4.36 33.36 -25.46
C LYS A 44 5.60 33.66 -24.63
N LYS A 45 6.56 34.38 -25.22
CA LYS A 45 7.72 34.93 -24.51
C LYS A 45 7.26 35.74 -23.28
N GLY A 46 7.85 35.47 -22.12
CA GLY A 46 7.45 35.98 -20.82
C GLY A 46 6.48 35.08 -20.02
N ASP A 47 5.90 34.03 -20.61
CA ASP A 47 5.08 33.08 -19.87
C ASP A 47 5.95 32.12 -19.05
N ILE A 48 5.72 32.06 -17.74
CA ILE A 48 6.42 31.14 -16.83
C ILE A 48 5.38 30.23 -16.16
N TRP A 49 5.55 28.92 -16.34
CA TRP A 49 4.71 27.91 -15.71
C TRP A 49 5.20 27.60 -14.29
N ALA A 50 4.29 27.27 -13.39
CA ALA A 50 4.67 26.79 -12.06
C ALA A 50 4.68 25.25 -12.03
N TRP A 51 5.49 24.69 -11.13
CA TRP A 51 5.49 23.27 -10.80
C TRP A 51 5.35 23.07 -9.29
N LYS A 52 4.78 21.93 -8.89
CA LYS A 52 4.76 21.47 -7.50
C LYS A 52 4.95 19.95 -7.46
N VAL A 53 5.64 19.46 -6.44
CA VAL A 53 5.67 18.03 -6.08
C VAL A 53 4.80 17.76 -4.85
N GLY A 54 4.34 16.52 -4.71
CA GLY A 54 3.70 16.02 -3.48
C GLY A 54 4.68 15.27 -2.59
N ARG A 55 4.25 14.10 -2.07
CA ARG A 55 5.04 13.31 -1.11
C ARG A 55 5.47 11.94 -1.64
N ARG A 56 4.76 11.37 -2.63
CA ARG A 56 5.09 10.05 -3.18
C ARG A 56 6.29 10.12 -4.13
N VAL A 57 7.28 9.29 -3.88
CA VAL A 57 8.50 9.13 -4.69
C VAL A 57 8.52 7.71 -5.27
N ALA A 58 8.88 7.59 -6.54
CA ALA A 58 9.09 6.31 -7.21
C ALA A 58 10.45 5.71 -6.83
N ILE A 59 10.58 4.38 -6.94
CA ILE A 59 11.85 3.64 -6.73
C ILE A 59 12.99 4.24 -7.60
N THR A 60 12.66 4.82 -8.76
CA THR A 60 13.62 5.53 -9.63
C THR A 60 14.12 6.88 -9.09
N GLY A 61 13.77 7.28 -7.87
CA GLY A 61 14.23 8.51 -7.22
C GLY A 61 13.52 9.79 -7.68
N HIS A 62 12.33 9.70 -8.28
CA HIS A 62 11.58 10.85 -8.81
C HIS A 62 10.16 10.92 -8.22
N PHE A 63 9.61 12.13 -8.07
CA PHE A 63 8.24 12.29 -7.56
C PHE A 63 7.17 11.72 -8.51
N LEU A 64 6.25 10.94 -7.95
CA LEU A 64 5.01 10.48 -8.60
C LEU A 64 3.93 11.58 -8.56
N ASP A 65 3.87 12.31 -7.44
CA ASP A 65 2.98 13.46 -7.28
C ASP A 65 3.63 14.69 -7.92
N ARG A 66 3.25 15.05 -9.15
CA ARG A 66 3.93 16.09 -9.92
C ARG A 66 2.98 16.93 -10.77
N TYR A 67 2.81 18.20 -10.41
CA TYR A 67 1.77 19.10 -10.94
C TYR A 67 2.38 20.24 -11.77
N LEU A 68 1.82 20.54 -12.95
CA LEU A 68 2.05 21.79 -13.68
C LEU A 68 0.90 22.77 -13.42
N TYR A 69 1.22 24.07 -13.40
CA TYR A 69 0.22 25.13 -13.39
C TYR A 69 0.52 26.10 -14.53
N PRO A 70 -0.44 26.33 -15.44
CA PRO A 70 -0.27 27.31 -16.50
C PRO A 70 -0.22 28.75 -15.93
N PRO A 71 0.39 29.70 -16.66
CA PRO A 71 0.40 31.13 -16.31
C PRO A 71 -1.01 31.65 -16.02
N LYS A 72 -1.14 32.64 -15.13
CA LYS A 72 -2.44 33.20 -14.70
C LYS A 72 -3.36 33.60 -15.86
N ARG A 73 -2.81 34.09 -16.98
CA ARG A 73 -3.58 34.46 -18.19
C ARG A 73 -4.23 33.26 -18.90
N LEU A 74 -3.67 32.05 -18.73
CA LEU A 74 -4.10 30.81 -19.37
C LEU A 74 -4.95 29.90 -18.44
N GLN A 75 -4.98 30.20 -17.14
CA GLN A 75 -5.82 29.49 -16.16
C GLN A 75 -7.32 29.63 -16.46
N LYS A 76 -7.75 30.64 -17.24
CA LYS A 76 -9.15 30.81 -17.68
C LYS A 76 -9.65 29.73 -18.64
N LEU A 77 -8.77 28.96 -19.27
CA LEU A 77 -9.15 27.83 -20.14
C LEU A 77 -9.27 26.49 -19.36
N VAL A 78 -9.10 26.53 -18.04
CA VAL A 78 -9.37 25.40 -17.15
C VAL A 78 -10.72 25.69 -16.50
N ASP A 79 -11.80 25.22 -17.12
CA ASP A 79 -13.15 25.40 -16.58
C ASP A 79 -13.26 24.86 -15.15
N SER A 80 -14.12 25.51 -14.36
CA SER A 80 -14.42 25.26 -12.93
C SER A 80 -13.37 25.75 -11.89
N GLY A 81 -13.45 27.04 -11.54
CA GLY A 81 -13.53 27.55 -10.15
C GLY A 81 -12.43 27.27 -9.10
N ARG A 82 -11.46 26.37 -9.32
CA ARG A 82 -10.38 26.04 -8.36
C ARG A 82 -9.06 25.86 -9.11
N LYS A 83 -7.95 26.24 -8.46
CA LYS A 83 -6.57 26.19 -8.98
C LYS A 83 -6.03 24.74 -9.09
N ARG A 84 -6.66 23.89 -9.89
CA ARG A 84 -6.28 22.48 -10.07
C ARG A 84 -5.04 22.38 -10.98
N GLY A 85 -3.97 21.78 -10.46
CA GLY A 85 -2.74 21.54 -11.21
C GLY A 85 -2.84 20.31 -12.12
N LEU A 86 -2.19 20.36 -13.27
CA LEU A 86 -2.13 19.28 -14.26
C LEU A 86 -1.15 18.20 -13.78
N ALA A 87 -1.70 17.08 -13.29
CA ALA A 87 -0.99 16.07 -12.50
C ALA A 87 -0.33 14.94 -13.31
N SER A 88 -0.63 14.81 -14.61
CA SER A 88 -0.12 13.74 -15.47
C SER A 88 0.26 14.26 -16.85
N LYS A 89 1.20 13.58 -17.54
CA LYS A 89 1.55 13.93 -18.94
C LYS A 89 0.31 14.00 -19.83
N LEU A 90 -0.59 13.01 -19.73
CA LEU A 90 -1.83 12.98 -20.50
C LEU A 90 -2.77 14.16 -20.19
N SER A 91 -2.84 14.62 -18.93
CA SER A 91 -3.63 15.82 -18.59
C SER A 91 -3.05 17.10 -19.20
N VAL A 92 -1.71 17.21 -19.23
CA VAL A 92 -1.00 18.34 -19.85
C VAL A 92 -1.13 18.29 -21.37
N GLU A 93 -0.98 17.11 -21.97
CA GLU A 93 -1.16 16.90 -23.41
C GLU A 93 -2.57 17.30 -23.87
N ARG A 94 -3.61 16.83 -23.16
CA ARG A 94 -5.00 17.22 -23.45
C ARG A 94 -5.22 18.72 -23.30
N TYR A 95 -4.67 19.34 -22.25
CA TYR A 95 -4.74 20.79 -22.07
C TYR A 95 -4.03 21.56 -23.20
N VAL A 96 -2.83 21.13 -23.59
CA VAL A 96 -2.06 21.76 -24.68
C VAL A 96 -2.79 21.60 -26.02
N LYS A 97 -3.28 20.40 -26.36
CA LYS A 97 -4.08 20.17 -27.58
C LYS A 97 -5.36 21.00 -27.62
N LEU A 98 -6.04 21.19 -26.48
CA LEU A 98 -7.26 21.97 -26.40
C LEU A 98 -7.01 23.48 -26.50
N ALA A 99 -5.96 23.96 -25.82
CA ALA A 99 -5.65 25.39 -25.74
C ALA A 99 -4.84 25.90 -26.95
N PHE A 100 -4.05 25.04 -27.58
CA PHE A 100 -3.13 25.33 -28.67
C PHE A 100 -3.09 24.12 -29.64
N PRO A 101 -4.10 23.95 -30.51
CA PRO A 101 -4.21 22.79 -31.39
C PRO A 101 -2.98 22.55 -32.27
N ASP A 102 -2.32 23.63 -32.72
CA ASP A 102 -1.14 23.59 -33.59
C ASP A 102 0.19 23.41 -32.82
N ALA A 103 0.16 23.20 -31.50
CA ALA A 103 1.37 23.09 -30.70
C ALA A 103 2.10 21.74 -30.88
N ASP A 104 3.40 21.78 -31.16
CA ASP A 104 4.25 20.61 -31.05
C ASP A 104 4.43 20.19 -29.57
N ILE A 105 3.74 19.12 -29.22
CA ILE A 105 3.70 18.50 -27.89
C ILE A 105 5.04 17.87 -27.53
N ASN A 106 5.77 17.34 -28.53
CA ASN A 106 7.08 16.74 -28.30
C ASN A 106 8.10 17.85 -28.00
N ALA A 107 8.09 18.94 -28.76
CA ALA A 107 8.89 20.13 -28.44
C ALA A 107 8.52 20.72 -27.07
N PHE A 108 7.22 20.79 -26.74
CA PHE A 108 6.75 21.23 -25.42
C PHE A 108 7.35 20.37 -24.29
N PHE A 109 7.22 19.04 -24.34
CA PHE A 109 7.77 18.16 -23.29
C PHE A 109 9.30 18.02 -23.34
N ALA A 110 9.96 18.37 -24.45
CA ALA A 110 11.41 18.44 -24.55
C ALA A 110 11.99 19.74 -23.96
N SER A 111 11.17 20.78 -23.79
CA SER A 111 11.62 22.08 -23.26
C SER A 111 11.93 22.09 -21.76
N PHE A 112 11.46 21.08 -20.99
CA PHE A 112 11.69 20.96 -19.54
C PHE A 112 11.71 19.50 -19.10
N SER A 113 12.30 19.20 -17.94
CA SER A 113 12.21 17.85 -17.36
C SER A 113 10.85 17.62 -16.71
N TRP A 114 10.07 16.68 -17.27
CA TRP A 114 8.84 16.21 -16.62
C TRP A 114 9.13 15.53 -15.28
N LYS A 115 10.21 14.74 -15.19
CA LYS A 115 10.58 14.00 -13.98
C LYS A 115 11.36 14.92 -13.04
N ILE A 116 10.87 15.06 -11.81
CA ILE A 116 11.49 15.88 -10.76
C ILE A 116 12.18 14.93 -9.76
N PRO A 117 13.52 14.94 -9.63
CA PRO A 117 14.23 14.08 -8.69
C PRO A 117 13.97 14.47 -7.23
N ALA A 118 13.89 13.47 -6.36
CA ALA A 118 13.68 13.63 -4.93
C ALA A 118 15.01 13.61 -4.15
N MET A 119 15.10 14.41 -3.10
CA MET A 119 16.30 14.46 -2.26
C MET A 119 16.50 13.16 -1.47
N LYS A 120 17.73 12.64 -1.43
CA LYS A 120 18.03 11.25 -1.00
C LYS A 120 17.60 10.90 0.44
N HIS A 121 17.40 11.87 1.32
CA HIS A 121 16.87 11.65 2.68
C HIS A 121 15.42 11.11 2.70
N SER A 122 14.71 11.11 1.57
CA SER A 122 13.36 10.53 1.45
C SER A 122 13.34 9.05 1.00
N LEU A 123 14.49 8.38 0.87
CA LEU A 123 14.60 7.01 0.33
C LEU A 123 14.81 5.90 1.38
N THR A 124 14.81 6.20 2.68
CA THR A 124 15.00 5.20 3.76
C THR A 124 13.75 4.38 4.11
N ASN A 125 12.66 4.49 3.36
CA ASN A 125 11.46 3.67 3.55
C ASN A 125 11.02 3.01 2.24
N VAL A 126 10.59 1.74 2.36
CA VAL A 126 10.08 0.85 1.30
C VAL A 126 11.14 0.23 0.38
N ALA A 127 11.83 -0.79 0.91
CA ALA A 127 12.41 -1.86 0.09
C ALA A 127 11.49 -3.11 0.13
N ARG A 128 11.36 -3.79 -1.01
CA ARG A 128 10.47 -4.95 -1.31
C ARG A 128 8.96 -4.66 -1.25
N ALA A 129 8.10 -5.28 -2.06
CA ALA A 129 8.34 -6.39 -3.01
C ALA A 129 7.69 -6.15 -4.39
N PHE A 130 8.29 -6.72 -5.44
CA PHE A 130 7.61 -7.05 -6.68
C PHE A 130 6.74 -8.31 -6.46
N PHE A 131 5.63 -8.44 -7.18
CA PHE A 131 5.39 -9.62 -8.03
C PHE A 131 4.31 -9.32 -9.09
N ALA A 132 4.43 -10.05 -10.20
CA ALA A 132 3.64 -9.95 -11.41
C ALA A 132 2.11 -9.98 -11.20
N ALA A 133 1.39 -9.25 -12.05
CA ALA A 133 0.00 -9.57 -12.35
C ALA A 133 -0.03 -10.79 -13.28
N SER A 134 -0.94 -11.74 -13.03
CA SER A 134 -1.29 -12.75 -14.03
C SER A 134 -2.14 -12.12 -15.14
N PRO A 135 -2.16 -12.70 -16.35
CA PRO A 135 -3.18 -12.40 -17.35
C PRO A 135 -4.53 -13.02 -16.97
N ASP A 136 -5.57 -12.57 -17.70
CA ASP A 136 -7.01 -12.85 -17.54
C ASP A 136 -7.68 -12.38 -16.23
N GLU A 137 -8.94 -11.92 -16.26
CA GLU A 137 -9.94 -12.03 -17.33
C GLU A 137 -10.27 -10.72 -18.09
N ARG A 138 -10.75 -10.94 -19.33
CA ARG A 138 -11.38 -10.03 -20.30
C ARG A 138 -12.11 -8.80 -19.72
N ALA A 139 -11.97 -7.69 -20.44
CA ALA A 139 -12.85 -6.53 -20.26
C ALA A 139 -14.24 -6.82 -20.83
N GLU A 140 -15.28 -6.75 -19.99
CA GLU A 140 -16.64 -6.53 -20.49
C GLU A 140 -16.92 -5.02 -20.51
N VAL A 141 -16.79 -4.46 -21.71
CA VAL A 141 -17.28 -3.12 -22.05
C VAL A 141 -18.81 -3.21 -22.08
N LEU A 142 -19.45 -2.99 -20.94
CA LEU A 142 -20.88 -2.72 -20.92
C LEU A 142 -21.11 -1.32 -21.50
N VAL A 143 -21.40 -1.31 -22.80
CA VAL A 143 -22.01 -0.21 -23.54
C VAL A 143 -23.26 0.25 -22.80
N SER A 144 -23.45 1.56 -22.73
CA SER A 144 -24.62 2.17 -22.11
C SER A 144 -25.90 1.76 -22.84
N ASP A 145 -26.81 1.07 -22.16
CA ASP A 145 -28.23 1.06 -22.53
C ASP A 145 -28.97 2.20 -21.80
N PRO A 146 -29.84 2.96 -22.47
CA PRO A 146 -30.61 4.03 -21.84
C PRO A 146 -31.79 3.47 -21.03
N GLN A 147 -32.13 4.17 -19.93
CA GLN A 147 -33.28 3.95 -19.05
C GLN A 147 -33.22 2.73 -18.09
N SER A 148 -32.66 2.97 -16.89
CA SER A 148 -33.29 2.49 -15.65
C SER A 148 -33.32 3.64 -14.65
N ASP A 149 -34.51 4.13 -14.33
CA ASP A 149 -34.73 5.36 -13.56
C ASP A 149 -34.56 5.12 -12.05
N GLY A 150 -33.30 4.97 -11.62
CA GLY A 150 -32.94 4.69 -10.23
C GLY A 150 -31.71 5.47 -9.81
N LEU A 151 -31.86 6.29 -8.76
CA LEU A 151 -30.78 7.09 -8.19
C LEU A 151 -29.61 6.17 -7.80
N ALA A 152 -28.46 6.34 -8.46
CA ALA A 152 -27.24 5.60 -8.18
C ALA A 152 -26.17 6.57 -7.69
N CYS A 153 -25.33 6.14 -6.74
CA CYS A 153 -24.25 7.01 -6.27
C CYS A 153 -23.21 7.23 -7.37
N LYS A 154 -22.24 8.13 -7.13
CA LYS A 154 -21.14 8.42 -8.07
C LYS A 154 -20.41 7.17 -8.59
N ALA A 155 -20.37 6.08 -7.82
CA ALA A 155 -19.75 4.80 -8.18
C ALA A 155 -20.68 3.80 -8.90
N GLY A 156 -21.92 4.18 -9.25
CA GLY A 156 -22.92 3.31 -9.87
C GLY A 156 -23.63 2.35 -8.90
N ASN A 157 -23.24 2.31 -7.63
CA ASN A 157 -23.91 1.50 -6.61
C ASN A 157 -25.29 2.08 -6.26
N LYS A 158 -26.36 1.32 -6.57
CA LYS A 158 -27.77 1.61 -6.29
C LYS A 158 -28.18 1.35 -4.82
N LYS A 159 -27.35 0.64 -4.04
CA LYS A 159 -27.56 0.35 -2.61
C LYS A 159 -26.60 1.14 -1.70
N CYS A 160 -26.08 2.27 -2.17
CA CYS A 160 -25.12 3.06 -1.40
C CYS A 160 -25.81 3.90 -0.32
N ASN A 161 -25.28 3.90 0.91
CA ASN A 161 -25.79 4.71 2.01
C ASN A 161 -25.85 6.22 1.69
N SER A 162 -25.01 6.71 0.76
CA SER A 162 -25.06 8.10 0.28
C SER A 162 -26.37 8.48 -0.42
N LEU A 163 -27.23 7.51 -0.77
CA LEU A 163 -28.54 7.71 -1.41
C LEU A 163 -29.67 7.87 -0.38
N PHE A 164 -29.44 7.47 0.87
CA PHE A 164 -30.41 7.55 1.97
C PHE A 164 -30.02 8.63 3.00
N ALA A 165 -28.82 9.21 2.87
CA ALA A 165 -28.23 10.12 3.86
C ALA A 165 -28.87 11.53 3.93
N GLU A 166 -29.80 11.88 3.03
CA GLU A 166 -30.47 13.19 3.03
C GLU A 166 -31.67 13.27 3.98
N ALA A 167 -32.09 12.16 4.61
CA ALA A 167 -33.35 12.10 5.37
C ALA A 167 -33.25 12.24 6.91
N GLU A 168 -32.19 11.73 7.58
CA GLU A 168 -32.29 11.43 9.03
C GLU A 168 -31.17 11.97 9.97
N CYS A 169 -30.11 12.63 9.50
CA CYS A 169 -29.15 13.25 10.45
C CYS A 169 -28.35 14.46 9.90
N PRO A 170 -28.71 15.71 10.29
CA PRO A 170 -27.98 16.92 9.88
C PRO A 170 -26.60 17.13 10.52
N SER A 171 -26.17 16.25 11.44
CA SER A 171 -25.10 16.56 12.41
C SER A 171 -23.67 16.22 11.95
N LEU A 172 -23.49 15.37 10.93
CA LEU A 172 -22.18 14.86 10.53
C LEU A 172 -21.81 15.27 9.10
N VAL A 173 -21.46 16.55 8.93
CA VAL A 173 -20.95 17.05 7.64
C VAL A 173 -19.68 16.25 7.25
N PRO A 174 -19.64 15.64 6.05
CA PRO A 174 -18.48 14.87 5.59
C PRO A 174 -17.23 15.75 5.41
N LEU A 175 -16.08 15.35 5.99
CA LEU A 175 -14.80 16.05 5.77
C LEU A 175 -14.50 16.22 4.26
N PRO A 176 -14.29 17.46 3.76
CA PRO A 176 -13.94 17.68 2.36
C PRO A 176 -12.70 16.89 1.95
N CYS A 177 -12.80 16.13 0.87
CA CYS A 177 -11.71 15.30 0.36
C CYS A 177 -11.53 15.50 -1.14
N ASP A 178 -10.69 16.47 -1.47
CA ASP A 178 -10.37 16.78 -2.87
C ASP A 178 -9.42 15.74 -3.52
N LEU A 179 -8.94 14.74 -2.75
CA LEU A 179 -8.03 13.69 -3.22
C LEU A 179 -8.79 12.53 -3.87
N CYS A 180 -9.63 11.82 -3.11
CA CYS A 180 -10.31 10.61 -3.58
C CYS A 180 -11.74 10.89 -4.06
N CYS A 181 -12.50 11.73 -3.36
CA CYS A 181 -13.91 11.97 -3.69
C CYS A 181 -14.10 12.74 -5.01
N ASN A 182 -13.06 13.39 -5.51
CA ASN A 182 -13.08 14.03 -6.83
C ASN A 182 -12.99 13.02 -7.98
N GLU A 183 -12.41 11.84 -7.78
CA GLU A 183 -12.14 10.88 -8.85
C GLU A 183 -13.45 10.37 -9.48
N PRO A 184 -13.60 10.32 -10.82
CA PRO A 184 -14.80 9.79 -11.45
C PRO A 184 -15.01 8.34 -11.04
N ARG A 185 -16.26 7.98 -10.75
CA ARG A 185 -16.67 6.67 -10.19
C ARG A 185 -16.20 6.34 -8.78
N PHE A 186 -15.55 7.25 -8.04
CA PHE A 186 -15.30 7.07 -6.61
C PHE A 186 -16.44 7.65 -5.75
N CYS A 187 -17.04 6.82 -4.90
CA CYS A 187 -18.01 7.24 -3.88
C CYS A 187 -17.42 7.01 -2.49
N ARG A 188 -17.41 8.04 -1.63
CA ARG A 188 -16.79 7.97 -0.29
C ARG A 188 -17.36 6.87 0.60
N ASP A 189 -18.68 6.66 0.53
CA ASP A 189 -19.40 5.76 1.44
C ASP A 189 -19.43 4.29 0.98
N CYS A 190 -19.06 4.00 -0.27
CA CYS A 190 -19.00 2.61 -0.75
C CYS A 190 -17.73 2.22 -1.53
N CYS A 191 -16.80 3.12 -1.86
CA CYS A 191 -15.51 2.76 -2.47
C CYS A 191 -14.40 2.66 -1.42
N CYS A 192 -13.60 1.60 -1.51
CA CYS A 192 -12.37 1.49 -0.74
C CYS A 192 -11.33 2.52 -1.20
N ILE A 193 -10.82 3.33 -0.27
CA ILE A 193 -9.80 4.37 -0.52
C ILE A 193 -8.47 3.80 -1.08
N LEU A 194 -8.21 2.50 -0.92
CA LEU A 194 -6.97 1.85 -1.31
C LEU A 194 -7.02 1.22 -2.71
N CYS A 195 -8.18 0.74 -3.17
CA CYS A 195 -8.33 0.04 -4.46
C CYS A 195 -9.42 0.63 -5.37
N SER A 196 -10.16 1.64 -4.91
CA SER A 196 -11.30 2.30 -5.58
C SER A 196 -12.50 1.41 -5.94
N LYS A 197 -12.42 0.09 -5.74
CA LYS A 197 -13.55 -0.84 -5.92
C LYS A 197 -14.58 -0.68 -4.79
N THR A 198 -15.81 -1.07 -5.06
CA THR A 198 -16.89 -1.05 -4.06
C THR A 198 -16.66 -2.07 -2.95
N ILE A 199 -17.10 -1.74 -1.73
CA ILE A 199 -17.23 -2.70 -0.62
C ILE A 199 -18.47 -3.59 -0.80
N ASP A 200 -18.41 -4.81 -0.25
CA ASP A 200 -19.61 -5.62 -0.06
C ASP A 200 -20.27 -5.21 1.26
N LEU A 201 -21.59 -4.99 1.21
CA LEU A 201 -22.44 -4.62 2.34
C LEU A 201 -23.17 -5.84 2.94
N LYS A 202 -22.98 -7.04 2.38
CA LYS A 202 -23.50 -8.29 2.96
C LYS A 202 -23.00 -8.50 4.39
N HIS A 203 -23.82 -9.20 5.17
CA HIS A 203 -23.50 -9.72 6.50
C HIS A 203 -22.80 -8.66 7.39
N GLY A 204 -23.50 -7.56 7.67
CA GLY A 204 -23.04 -6.52 8.61
C GLY A 204 -21.80 -5.72 8.18
N GLY A 205 -21.23 -5.96 7.01
CA GLY A 205 -20.06 -5.23 6.53
C GLY A 205 -18.72 -5.71 7.09
N TYR A 206 -18.59 -7.00 7.41
CA TYR A 206 -17.36 -7.58 7.98
C TYR A 206 -16.09 -7.33 7.14
N SER A 207 -16.23 -7.08 5.84
CA SER A 207 -15.11 -7.02 4.89
C SER A 207 -14.40 -5.68 4.83
N TYR A 208 -14.88 -4.66 5.56
CA TYR A 208 -14.39 -3.28 5.48
C TYR A 208 -14.40 -2.55 6.83
N ILE A 209 -13.60 -1.48 6.91
CA ILE A 209 -13.66 -0.49 7.98
C ILE A 209 -14.00 0.90 7.43
N LYS A 210 -14.89 1.63 8.10
CA LYS A 210 -15.13 3.07 7.88
C LYS A 210 -14.34 3.86 8.92
N CYS A 211 -13.64 4.91 8.50
CA CYS A 211 -12.94 5.78 9.43
C CYS A 211 -13.89 6.80 10.06
N GLU A 212 -14.14 6.68 11.35
CA GLU A 212 -15.07 7.55 12.09
C GLU A 212 -14.36 8.73 12.80
N ALA A 213 -13.07 8.93 12.52
CA ALA A 213 -12.27 10.01 13.10
C ALA A 213 -12.85 11.40 12.76
N MET A 214 -12.99 12.23 13.78
CA MET A 214 -13.37 13.64 13.65
C MET A 214 -12.13 14.51 13.41
N VAL A 215 -12.13 15.25 12.30
CA VAL A 215 -11.05 16.13 11.87
C VAL A 215 -11.64 17.51 11.64
N ASN A 216 -11.20 18.51 12.42
CA ASN A 216 -11.69 19.89 12.34
C ASN A 216 -13.23 20.02 12.39
N GLY A 217 -13.89 19.19 13.19
CA GLY A 217 -15.36 19.16 13.31
C GLY A 217 -16.08 18.30 12.27
N TYR A 218 -15.38 17.65 11.35
CA TYR A 218 -15.96 16.82 10.29
C TYR A 218 -15.53 15.35 10.40
N ILE A 219 -16.45 14.42 10.15
CA ILE A 219 -16.12 12.98 10.11
C ILE A 219 -15.30 12.66 8.86
N CYS A 220 -14.21 11.89 8.99
CA CYS A 220 -13.36 11.46 7.88
C CYS A 220 -14.12 10.56 6.90
N GLY A 221 -14.87 9.59 7.41
CA GLY A 221 -15.84 8.72 6.73
C GLY A 221 -15.36 7.96 5.49
N HIS A 222 -14.05 7.85 5.26
CA HIS A 222 -13.52 7.04 4.17
C HIS A 222 -13.51 5.56 4.56
N VAL A 223 -13.86 4.71 3.60
CA VAL A 223 -13.94 3.26 3.78
C VAL A 223 -12.69 2.58 3.21
N ALA A 224 -12.28 1.44 3.78
CA ALA A 224 -11.29 0.53 3.18
C ALA A 224 -11.68 -0.93 3.38
N HIS A 225 -11.51 -1.80 2.38
CA HIS A 225 -11.55 -3.26 2.61
C HIS A 225 -10.46 -3.65 3.61
N LEU A 226 -10.76 -4.51 4.58
CA LEU A 226 -9.77 -5.00 5.55
C LEU A 226 -8.59 -5.68 4.84
N ASN A 227 -8.87 -6.52 3.84
CA ASN A 227 -7.83 -7.15 3.02
C ASN A 227 -6.93 -6.15 2.28
N CYS A 228 -7.48 -5.02 1.79
CA CYS A 228 -6.66 -3.98 1.20
C CYS A 228 -5.81 -3.25 2.25
N ALA A 229 -6.36 -3.01 3.44
CA ALA A 229 -5.65 -2.35 4.53
C ALA A 229 -4.50 -3.22 5.06
N LEU A 230 -4.75 -4.51 5.33
CA LEU A 230 -3.75 -5.50 5.75
C LEU A 230 -2.61 -5.61 4.71
N ARG A 231 -2.95 -5.84 3.43
CA ARG A 231 -1.94 -5.95 2.34
C ARG A 231 -1.18 -4.65 2.06
N SER A 232 -1.68 -3.51 2.54
CA SER A 232 -1.03 -2.20 2.42
C SER A 232 -0.29 -1.78 3.70
N TYR A 233 -0.19 -2.64 4.72
CA TYR A 233 0.34 -2.32 6.06
C TYR A 233 -0.37 -1.13 6.75
N MET A 234 -1.64 -0.93 6.43
CA MET A 234 -2.53 0.08 7.02
C MET A 234 -3.45 -0.53 8.08
N ALA A 235 -3.40 -1.84 8.34
CA ALA A 235 -4.19 -2.50 9.38
C ALA A 235 -3.39 -3.62 10.07
N GLY A 236 -3.76 -3.94 11.30
CA GLY A 236 -3.21 -5.03 12.10
C GLY A 236 -2.06 -4.59 13.01
N THR A 237 -1.09 -5.47 13.23
CA THR A 237 0.15 -5.15 13.96
C THR A 237 1.27 -4.87 12.95
N VAL A 238 1.78 -3.64 12.92
CA VAL A 238 2.73 -3.16 11.90
C VAL A 238 3.86 -2.37 12.56
N GLY A 239 5.10 -2.83 12.39
CA GLY A 239 6.29 -2.17 12.91
C GLY A 239 6.71 -0.90 12.15
N GLY A 240 7.91 -0.40 12.44
CA GLY A 240 8.47 0.78 11.80
C GLY A 240 7.78 2.09 12.22
N SER A 241 7.87 3.12 11.37
CA SER A 241 7.45 4.48 11.73
C SER A 241 5.93 4.69 11.84
N ILE A 242 5.11 3.75 11.36
CA ILE A 242 3.65 3.81 11.53
C ILE A 242 3.27 3.27 12.91
N GLY A 243 3.84 2.14 13.33
CA GLY A 243 3.65 1.56 14.67
C GLY A 243 2.19 1.27 15.01
N LEU A 244 1.61 0.23 14.40
CA LEU A 244 0.25 -0.23 14.68
C LEU A 244 0.27 -1.48 15.56
N ASP A 245 -0.71 -1.59 16.45
CA ASP A 245 -0.91 -2.75 17.32
C ASP A 245 -2.40 -3.11 17.35
N ALA A 246 -2.82 -4.08 16.52
CA ALA A 246 -4.24 -4.36 16.24
C ALA A 246 -5.06 -3.08 15.90
N GLU A 247 -4.53 -2.24 15.02
CA GLU A 247 -5.08 -0.91 14.67
C GLU A 247 -5.19 -0.74 13.15
N TYR A 248 -6.09 0.15 12.70
CA TYR A 248 -6.20 0.63 11.32
C TYR A 248 -5.74 2.08 11.22
N TYR A 249 -4.89 2.39 10.26
CA TYR A 249 -4.41 3.73 9.92
C TYR A 249 -5.15 4.27 8.70
N CYS A 250 -5.93 5.33 8.87
CA CYS A 250 -6.67 5.92 7.77
C CYS A 250 -5.78 6.81 6.90
N ARG A 251 -5.50 6.36 5.67
CA ARG A 251 -4.72 7.06 4.63
C ARG A 251 -5.20 8.49 4.26
N ARG A 252 -6.39 8.92 4.70
CA ARG A 252 -6.92 10.28 4.45
C ARG A 252 -6.63 11.27 5.58
N CYS A 253 -6.75 10.85 6.83
CA CYS A 253 -6.68 11.72 8.00
C CYS A 253 -5.58 11.35 8.99
N ASP A 254 -4.79 10.32 8.66
CA ASP A 254 -3.65 9.82 9.42
C ASP A 254 -3.99 9.38 10.86
N THR A 255 -5.30 9.23 11.14
CA THR A 255 -5.82 8.76 12.43
C THR A 255 -5.74 7.24 12.52
N LYS A 256 -5.36 6.75 13.70
CA LYS A 256 -5.40 5.33 14.06
C LYS A 256 -6.74 4.98 14.71
N THR A 257 -7.29 3.82 14.39
CA THR A 257 -8.54 3.28 14.94
C THR A 257 -8.28 1.87 15.47
N PHE A 258 -8.60 1.60 16.73
CA PHE A 258 -8.45 0.27 17.34
C PHE A 258 -9.39 -0.72 16.64
N LEU A 259 -8.87 -1.87 16.20
CA LEU A 259 -9.66 -2.85 15.46
C LEU A 259 -10.36 -3.89 16.35
N VAL A 260 -9.95 -4.05 17.62
CA VAL A 260 -10.55 -5.04 18.55
C VAL A 260 -12.09 -4.92 18.64
N PRO A 261 -12.71 -3.72 18.78
CA PRO A 261 -14.18 -3.60 18.78
C PRO A 261 -14.81 -4.06 17.46
N HIS A 262 -14.18 -3.75 16.32
CA HIS A 262 -14.64 -4.16 15.01
C HIS A 262 -14.57 -5.68 14.84
N VAL A 263 -13.48 -6.33 15.29
CA VAL A 263 -13.37 -7.80 15.33
C VAL A 263 -14.47 -8.41 16.19
N THR A 264 -14.77 -7.86 17.37
CA THR A 264 -15.87 -8.34 18.22
C THR A 264 -17.23 -8.29 17.52
N THR A 265 -17.52 -7.22 16.77
CA THR A 265 -18.73 -7.12 15.94
C THR A 265 -18.74 -8.15 14.80
N VAL A 266 -17.59 -8.38 14.16
CA VAL A 266 -17.45 -9.40 13.10
C VAL A 266 -17.75 -10.81 13.63
N LEU A 267 -17.25 -11.16 14.83
CA LEU A 267 -17.52 -12.48 15.43
C LEU A 267 -19.01 -12.69 15.73
N LYS A 268 -19.68 -11.70 16.33
CA LYS A 268 -21.15 -11.73 16.52
C LYS A 268 -21.91 -11.87 15.21
N THR A 269 -21.35 -11.36 14.12
CA THR A 269 -21.97 -11.51 12.80
C THR A 269 -21.78 -12.93 12.24
N CYS A 270 -20.66 -13.60 12.56
CA CYS A 270 -20.42 -15.00 12.19
C CYS A 270 -21.40 -15.98 12.84
N GLU A 271 -21.99 -15.64 14.00
CA GLU A 271 -23.08 -16.39 14.65
C GLU A 271 -24.34 -16.47 13.77
N SER A 272 -24.47 -15.61 12.74
CA SER A 272 -25.62 -15.54 11.82
C SER A 272 -25.32 -16.02 10.39
N ILE A 273 -24.19 -16.71 10.18
CA ILE A 273 -23.75 -17.18 8.85
C ILE A 273 -23.77 -18.71 8.79
N ASP A 274 -24.59 -19.29 7.92
CA ASP A 274 -24.71 -20.75 7.78
C ASP A 274 -23.57 -21.42 6.98
N SER A 275 -22.71 -20.61 6.33
CA SER A 275 -21.62 -21.09 5.48
C SER A 275 -20.30 -21.21 6.27
N ARG A 276 -19.86 -22.44 6.51
CA ARG A 276 -18.55 -22.76 7.13
C ARG A 276 -17.37 -22.12 6.37
N ASP A 277 -17.39 -22.16 5.04
CA ASP A 277 -16.33 -21.59 4.19
C ASP A 277 -16.25 -20.05 4.31
N GLU A 278 -17.39 -19.37 4.40
CA GLU A 278 -17.41 -17.91 4.63
C GLU A 278 -16.97 -17.57 6.05
N ILE A 279 -17.41 -18.32 7.07
CA ILE A 279 -16.90 -18.15 8.44
C ILE A 279 -15.37 -18.32 8.47
N GLU A 280 -14.81 -19.38 7.87
CA GLU A 280 -13.36 -19.58 7.84
C GLU A 280 -12.63 -18.41 7.16
N LYS A 281 -13.13 -17.90 6.02
CA LYS A 281 -12.56 -16.71 5.36
C LYS A 281 -12.59 -15.49 6.29
N ILE A 282 -13.70 -15.26 6.99
CA ILE A 282 -13.86 -14.13 7.93
C ILE A 282 -12.88 -14.27 9.10
N LEU A 283 -12.81 -15.46 9.71
CA LEU A 283 -11.94 -15.73 10.85
C LEU A 283 -10.45 -15.56 10.49
N ASN A 284 -10.03 -15.99 9.29
CA ASN A 284 -8.67 -15.78 8.82
C ASN A 284 -8.31 -14.27 8.65
N ILE A 285 -9.26 -13.41 8.25
CA ILE A 285 -9.04 -11.96 8.17
C ILE A 285 -8.81 -11.38 9.58
N VAL A 286 -9.61 -11.77 10.58
CA VAL A 286 -9.47 -11.23 11.93
C VAL A 286 -8.25 -11.80 12.68
N VAL A 287 -7.82 -13.03 12.38
CA VAL A 287 -6.51 -13.56 12.81
C VAL A 287 -5.38 -12.65 12.31
N CYS A 288 -5.40 -12.25 11.03
CA CYS A 288 -4.39 -11.35 10.47
C CYS A 288 -4.37 -9.95 11.13
N ILE A 289 -5.51 -9.49 11.66
CA ILE A 289 -5.63 -8.22 12.39
C ILE A 289 -5.00 -8.30 13.79
N LEU A 290 -5.24 -9.39 14.51
CA LEU A 290 -4.83 -9.54 15.91
C LEU A 290 -3.42 -10.12 16.09
N ARG A 291 -2.90 -10.85 15.09
CA ARG A 291 -1.59 -11.51 15.16
C ARG A 291 -0.47 -10.53 15.51
N GLY A 292 0.41 -10.97 16.41
CA GLY A 292 1.57 -10.19 16.89
C GLY A 292 1.24 -9.05 17.85
N SER A 293 -0.05 -8.76 18.10
CA SER A 293 -0.47 -7.68 18.99
C SER A 293 0.09 -7.86 20.40
N GLN A 294 0.43 -6.76 21.07
CA GLN A 294 0.90 -6.81 22.46
C GLN A 294 -0.19 -6.66 23.51
N LYS A 295 -1.36 -6.13 23.11
CA LYS A 295 -2.53 -5.90 23.96
C LYS A 295 -3.14 -7.23 24.42
N SER A 296 -3.45 -7.35 25.71
CA SER A 296 -4.01 -8.56 26.33
C SER A 296 -5.38 -8.95 25.74
N ASN A 297 -6.25 -7.97 25.50
CA ASN A 297 -7.56 -8.20 24.88
C ASN A 297 -7.47 -8.75 23.45
N ALA A 298 -6.50 -8.29 22.66
CA ALA A 298 -6.24 -8.80 21.32
C ALA A 298 -5.69 -10.24 21.35
N LYS A 299 -4.77 -10.55 22.28
CA LYS A 299 -4.24 -11.91 22.50
C LYS A 299 -5.34 -12.90 22.92
N GLY A 300 -6.17 -12.54 23.92
CA GLY A 300 -7.28 -13.39 24.35
C GLY A 300 -8.32 -13.63 23.25
N LEU A 301 -8.63 -12.60 22.46
CA LEU A 301 -9.54 -12.71 21.33
C LEU A 301 -8.97 -13.59 20.21
N LEU A 302 -7.66 -13.48 19.92
CA LEU A 302 -6.97 -14.33 18.96
C LEU A 302 -7.05 -15.82 19.36
N ASN A 303 -6.74 -16.15 20.62
CA ASN A 303 -6.81 -17.53 21.12
C ASN A 303 -8.22 -18.14 20.96
N ARG A 304 -9.27 -17.36 21.25
CA ARG A 304 -10.67 -17.79 21.05
C ARG A 304 -10.97 -18.04 19.57
N ILE A 305 -10.49 -17.18 18.67
CA ILE A 305 -10.68 -17.32 17.22
C ILE A 305 -9.92 -18.55 16.68
N GLU A 306 -8.66 -18.75 17.06
CA GLU A 306 -7.87 -19.90 16.60
C GLU A 306 -8.47 -21.22 17.10
N SER A 307 -9.04 -21.23 18.30
CA SER A 307 -9.85 -22.35 18.81
C SER A 307 -11.11 -22.59 17.97
N ALA A 308 -11.86 -21.54 17.61
CA ALA A 308 -13.02 -21.66 16.74
C ALA A 308 -12.68 -22.17 15.33
N ILE A 309 -11.55 -21.73 14.75
CA ILE A 309 -11.04 -22.25 13.46
C ILE A 309 -10.71 -23.75 13.57
N LYS A 310 -10.13 -24.20 14.69
CA LYS A 310 -9.84 -25.62 14.92
C LYS A 310 -11.12 -26.45 14.99
N GLU A 311 -12.11 -26.02 15.76
CA GLU A 311 -13.41 -26.68 15.89
C GLU A 311 -14.16 -26.73 14.54
N LEU A 312 -14.14 -25.64 13.75
CA LEU A 312 -14.69 -25.62 12.37
C LEU A 312 -14.07 -26.71 11.48
N LYS A 313 -12.75 -26.92 11.58
CA LYS A 313 -12.00 -27.92 10.79
C LYS A 313 -12.22 -29.35 11.29
N CYS A 314 -12.45 -29.53 12.59
CA CYS A 314 -12.80 -30.83 13.18
C CYS A 314 -14.26 -31.24 12.90
N GLY A 315 -15.06 -30.39 12.26
CA GLY A 315 -16.43 -30.71 11.85
C GLY A 315 -17.51 -30.29 12.85
N THR A 316 -17.15 -29.73 14.00
CA THR A 316 -18.04 -29.30 15.10
C THR A 316 -19.20 -28.42 14.60
N SER A 317 -20.39 -28.58 15.19
CA SER A 317 -21.59 -27.81 14.79
C SER A 317 -21.36 -26.31 14.94
N LEU A 318 -21.95 -25.49 14.05
CA LEU A 318 -21.78 -24.03 14.10
C LEU A 318 -22.30 -23.43 15.43
N GLU A 319 -23.35 -24.01 15.99
CA GLU A 319 -23.94 -23.59 17.27
C GLU A 319 -23.01 -23.88 18.46
N ASP A 320 -22.25 -24.98 18.42
CA ASP A 320 -21.32 -25.35 19.50
C ASP A 320 -20.01 -24.56 19.47
N ILE A 321 -19.60 -24.05 18.30
CA ILE A 321 -18.36 -23.27 18.13
C ILE A 321 -18.40 -21.93 18.87
N TRP A 322 -19.58 -21.31 18.98
CA TRP A 322 -19.74 -20.00 19.62
C TRP A 322 -20.01 -20.08 21.13
N LYS A 323 -20.44 -21.25 21.64
CA LYS A 323 -20.67 -21.49 23.07
C LYS A 323 -19.37 -21.24 23.83
N VAL A 324 -19.42 -20.30 24.78
CA VAL A 324 -18.26 -19.93 25.57
C VAL A 324 -17.91 -21.10 26.49
N LYS A 325 -16.78 -21.77 26.24
CA LYS A 325 -16.11 -22.61 27.23
C LYS A 325 -15.56 -21.68 28.32
N GLU A 326 -16.41 -21.31 29.29
CA GLU A 326 -16.01 -20.55 30.49
C GLU A 326 -15.20 -21.44 31.43
N THR A 327 -13.99 -21.77 31.02
CA THR A 327 -13.04 -22.61 31.78
C THR A 327 -11.68 -21.94 31.87
N ASP A 328 -11.65 -20.71 32.38
CA ASP A 328 -10.41 -19.97 32.72
C ASP A 328 -10.63 -18.89 33.82
N THR A 329 -11.65 -19.03 34.67
CA THR A 329 -11.93 -18.08 35.76
C THR A 329 -12.44 -18.73 37.05
N VAL A 330 -11.75 -19.76 37.56
CA VAL A 330 -11.82 -20.10 39.00
C VAL A 330 -10.41 -20.25 39.55
N MET A 331 -10.19 -19.51 40.64
CA MET A 331 -8.94 -19.41 41.40
C MET A 331 -8.20 -20.73 41.64
N SER A 332 -6.88 -20.67 41.51
CA SER A 332 -5.93 -21.54 42.20
C SER A 332 -6.28 -21.62 43.69
N THR A 333 -6.75 -22.77 44.13
CA THR A 333 -6.82 -23.14 45.55
C THR A 333 -6.16 -24.49 45.69
N ASP A 334 -4.89 -24.50 46.11
CA ASP A 334 -4.15 -25.72 46.39
C ASP A 334 -4.80 -26.48 47.55
N ILE A 335 -5.41 -27.64 47.27
CA ILE A 335 -5.59 -28.70 48.27
C ILE A 335 -5.19 -30.03 47.62
N PHE A 336 -4.06 -30.56 48.07
CA PHE A 336 -3.67 -31.95 47.81
C PHE A 336 -4.69 -32.90 48.44
N HIS A 337 -5.08 -33.97 47.74
CA HIS A 337 -5.07 -35.29 48.37
C HIS A 337 -4.96 -36.42 47.32
N ASN A 338 -4.03 -37.33 47.61
CA ASN A 338 -3.76 -38.55 46.86
C ASN A 338 -4.63 -39.70 47.38
N GLY A 339 -5.11 -40.60 46.51
CA GLY A 339 -5.94 -41.75 46.91
C GLY A 339 -6.09 -42.79 45.80
N ASN A 340 -5.50 -43.97 46.00
CA ASN A 340 -5.59 -45.15 45.13
C ASN A 340 -6.77 -46.06 45.51
N GLY A 341 -7.23 -46.88 44.55
CA GLY A 341 -8.26 -47.93 44.74
C GLY A 341 -9.59 -47.54 44.08
N GLU A 342 -10.38 -48.45 43.48
CA GLU A 342 -10.35 -49.93 43.53
C GLU A 342 -11.01 -50.51 42.25
N LEU A 343 -10.74 -51.79 41.93
CA LEU A 343 -11.26 -52.47 40.72
C LEU A 343 -12.69 -53.01 40.91
N GLY A 344 -13.52 -52.89 39.87
CA GLY A 344 -14.84 -53.54 39.77
C GLY A 344 -15.10 -54.03 38.34
N PRO A 345 -15.29 -55.34 38.08
CA PRO A 345 -15.38 -55.89 36.73
C PRO A 345 -16.79 -56.35 36.32
N THR A 346 -17.20 -56.07 35.08
CA THR A 346 -18.23 -56.86 34.37
C THR A 346 -17.97 -56.90 32.86
N ASN A 347 -18.02 -58.10 32.28
CA ASN A 347 -17.99 -58.36 30.82
C ASN A 347 -19.38 -58.03 30.20
N HIS A 348 -19.66 -58.05 28.89
CA HIS A 348 -18.93 -58.43 27.66
C HIS A 348 -19.04 -57.27 26.62
N GLN A 349 -18.84 -57.33 25.29
CA GLN A 349 -18.63 -58.40 24.28
C GLN A 349 -17.83 -57.78 23.08
N ASP A 350 -17.95 -58.37 21.89
CA ASP A 350 -17.66 -57.87 20.53
C ASP A 350 -16.41 -57.01 20.32
N LEU A 351 -15.28 -57.69 20.09
CA LEU A 351 -14.05 -57.11 19.55
C LEU A 351 -13.49 -58.04 18.47
N VAL A 352 -13.85 -57.76 17.21
CA VAL A 352 -13.31 -58.38 16.00
C VAL A 352 -13.05 -57.25 14.97
N ASP A 353 -11.97 -57.38 14.21
CA ASP A 353 -11.56 -56.53 13.05
C ASP A 353 -10.95 -55.13 13.26
N ASP A 354 -10.49 -54.75 14.46
CA ASP A 354 -9.74 -53.47 14.63
C ASP A 354 -8.21 -53.56 14.41
N LYS A 355 -7.69 -54.71 13.96
CA LYS A 355 -6.24 -54.85 13.69
C LYS A 355 -5.81 -54.21 12.36
N SER A 356 -6.68 -54.16 11.37
CA SER A 356 -6.39 -53.60 10.04
C SER A 356 -6.36 -52.07 10.02
N CYS A 357 -7.20 -51.42 10.84
CA CYS A 357 -7.27 -49.96 10.92
C CYS A 357 -6.05 -49.33 11.61
N LEU A 358 -5.58 -49.92 12.72
CA LEU A 358 -4.40 -49.45 13.44
C LEU A 358 -3.12 -49.48 12.59
N GLU A 359 -2.95 -50.51 11.76
CA GLU A 359 -1.78 -50.68 10.89
C GLU A 359 -1.78 -49.66 9.71
N ALA A 360 -2.97 -49.31 9.20
CA ALA A 360 -3.14 -48.23 8.23
C ALA A 360 -2.93 -46.83 8.84
N VAL A 361 -3.45 -46.56 10.04
CA VAL A 361 -3.29 -45.26 10.73
C VAL A 361 -1.82 -45.01 11.13
N LEU A 362 -1.09 -46.04 11.55
CA LEU A 362 0.35 -45.94 11.82
C LEU A 362 1.18 -45.67 10.55
N SER A 363 0.77 -46.25 9.41
CA SER A 363 1.42 -46.00 8.12
C SER A 363 1.22 -44.55 7.64
N VAL A 364 -0.03 -44.06 7.66
CA VAL A 364 -0.35 -42.66 7.28
C VAL A 364 0.29 -41.62 8.22
N SER A 365 0.41 -41.94 9.51
CA SER A 365 1.11 -41.11 10.51
C SER A 365 2.61 -40.98 10.22
N SER A 366 3.24 -42.04 9.72
CA SER A 366 4.66 -42.04 9.33
C SER A 366 4.92 -41.10 8.15
N ASP A 367 4.06 -41.13 7.13
CA ASP A 367 4.22 -40.31 5.92
C ASP A 367 4.08 -38.81 6.22
N TYR A 368 3.05 -38.40 6.99
CA TYR A 368 2.89 -36.99 7.38
C TYR A 368 4.10 -36.46 8.18
N ARG A 369 4.67 -37.29 9.06
CA ARG A 369 5.86 -36.92 9.84
C ARG A 369 7.11 -36.77 8.96
N SER A 370 7.24 -37.59 7.93
CA SER A 370 8.31 -37.52 6.92
C SER A 370 8.20 -36.24 6.08
N GLU A 371 6.99 -35.92 5.60
CA GLU A 371 6.72 -34.69 4.84
C GLU A 371 6.94 -33.43 5.69
N TYR A 372 6.51 -33.44 6.96
CA TYR A 372 6.74 -32.33 7.89
C TYR A 372 8.23 -32.04 8.09
N LEU A 373 9.03 -33.08 8.38
CA LEU A 373 10.49 -32.95 8.55
C LEU A 373 11.17 -32.45 7.27
N LYS A 374 10.68 -32.85 6.09
CA LYS A 374 11.17 -32.34 4.81
C LYS A 374 10.89 -30.85 4.64
N ILE A 375 9.67 -30.40 4.99
CA ILE A 375 9.28 -28.98 4.95
C ILE A 375 10.12 -28.16 5.94
N GLU A 376 10.37 -28.65 7.16
CA GLU A 376 11.28 -27.98 8.11
C GLU A 376 12.70 -27.83 7.53
N CYS A 377 13.25 -28.89 6.93
CA CYS A 377 14.56 -28.84 6.28
C CYS A 377 14.60 -27.83 5.10
N GLU A 378 13.54 -27.76 4.29
CA GLU A 378 13.42 -26.78 3.20
C GLU A 378 13.33 -25.33 3.74
N ILE A 379 12.59 -25.11 4.83
CA ILE A 379 12.51 -23.82 5.52
C ILE A 379 13.90 -23.40 6.03
N ASP A 380 14.61 -24.28 6.74
CA ASP A 380 15.95 -23.99 7.26
C ASP A 380 16.96 -23.71 6.13
N GLN A 381 16.89 -24.45 5.03
CA GLN A 381 17.73 -24.21 3.85
C GLN A 381 17.45 -22.84 3.21
N VAL A 382 16.17 -22.44 3.10
CA VAL A 382 15.78 -21.13 2.59
C VAL A 382 16.21 -20.01 3.55
N LEU A 383 16.04 -20.19 4.86
CA LEU A 383 16.49 -19.22 5.88
C LEU A 383 18.02 -19.04 5.88
N GLN A 384 18.79 -20.13 5.76
CA GLN A 384 20.24 -20.05 5.67
C GLN A 384 20.70 -19.38 4.36
N SER A 385 20.02 -19.66 3.25
CA SER A 385 20.30 -19.03 1.96
C SER A 385 19.98 -17.53 1.98
N LEU A 386 18.86 -17.13 2.60
CA LEU A 386 18.47 -15.74 2.79
C LEU A 386 19.48 -14.99 3.67
N ARG A 387 19.96 -15.61 4.76
CA ARG A 387 20.99 -15.03 5.63
C ARG A 387 22.29 -14.75 4.86
N LYS A 388 22.79 -15.73 4.11
CA LYS A 388 24.00 -15.59 3.26
C LYS A 388 23.81 -14.49 2.20
N ALA A 389 22.63 -14.37 1.61
CA ALA A 389 22.32 -13.30 0.65
C ALA A 389 22.33 -11.92 1.32
N GLN A 390 21.73 -11.79 2.50
CA GLN A 390 21.72 -10.54 3.28
C GLN A 390 23.12 -10.11 3.74
N GLU A 391 23.95 -11.05 4.21
CA GLU A 391 25.35 -10.80 4.58
C GLU A 391 26.18 -10.32 3.38
N SER A 392 25.95 -10.91 2.20
CA SER A 392 26.59 -10.49 0.94
C SER A 392 26.12 -9.10 0.48
N GLU A 393 24.81 -8.84 0.46
CA GLU A 393 24.23 -7.53 0.13
C GLU A 393 24.76 -6.43 1.08
N TYR A 394 24.85 -6.72 2.39
CA TYR A 394 25.40 -5.82 3.39
C TYR A 394 26.87 -5.49 3.12
N LYS A 395 27.70 -6.51 2.88
CA LYS A 395 29.13 -6.33 2.60
C LYS A 395 29.38 -5.48 1.35
N ILE A 396 28.63 -5.72 0.27
CA ILE A 396 28.71 -4.92 -0.96
C ILE A 396 28.33 -3.45 -0.67
N ALA A 397 27.29 -3.21 0.14
CA ALA A 397 26.91 -1.86 0.53
C ALA A 397 27.97 -1.17 1.40
N GLU A 398 28.60 -1.88 2.33
CA GLU A 398 29.70 -1.39 3.17
C GLU A 398 30.94 -1.01 2.33
N GLU A 399 31.35 -1.87 1.39
CA GLU A 399 32.46 -1.62 0.47
C GLU A 399 32.19 -0.39 -0.42
N GLN A 400 30.96 -0.24 -0.94
CA GLN A 400 30.56 0.94 -1.70
C GLN A 400 30.56 2.23 -0.86
N LEU A 401 30.06 2.17 0.38
CA LEU A 401 30.07 3.32 1.30
C LEU A 401 31.49 3.72 1.70
N CYS A 402 32.38 2.75 1.96
CA CYS A 402 33.79 3.00 2.21
C CYS A 402 34.47 3.65 1.01
N SER A 403 34.18 3.18 -0.20
CA SER A 403 34.70 3.75 -1.46
C SER A 403 34.22 5.20 -1.65
N GLN A 404 32.94 5.49 -1.43
CA GLN A 404 32.39 6.85 -1.48
C GLN A 404 33.00 7.77 -0.42
N LYS A 405 33.25 7.26 0.80
CA LYS A 405 33.91 8.01 1.88
C LYS A 405 35.36 8.38 1.52
N VAL A 406 36.10 7.48 0.88
CA VAL A 406 37.46 7.77 0.38
C VAL A 406 37.42 8.81 -0.75
N TYR A 407 36.52 8.65 -1.72
CA TYR A 407 36.34 9.61 -2.82
C TYR A 407 36.00 11.02 -2.31
N LEU A 408 35.05 11.15 -1.38
CA LEU A 408 34.71 12.44 -0.76
C LEU A 408 35.90 13.06 -0.02
N ARG A 409 36.71 12.25 0.70
CA ARG A 409 37.93 12.73 1.36
C ARG A 409 38.92 13.31 0.35
N HIS A 410 39.13 12.67 -0.80
CA HIS A 410 39.99 13.21 -1.86
C HIS A 410 39.45 14.53 -2.42
N LEU A 411 38.14 14.65 -2.65
CA LEU A 411 37.53 15.92 -3.09
C LEU A 411 37.74 17.06 -2.07
N TYR A 412 37.59 16.78 -0.77
CA TYR A 412 37.85 17.78 0.27
C TYR A 412 39.33 18.21 0.31
N GLN A 413 40.27 17.26 0.17
CA GLN A 413 41.70 17.56 0.09
C GLN A 413 42.05 18.40 -1.14
N GLN A 414 41.43 18.11 -2.29
CA GLN A 414 41.61 18.90 -3.51
C GLN A 414 41.05 20.32 -3.36
N LEU A 415 39.84 20.47 -2.83
CA LEU A 415 39.24 21.78 -2.54
C LEU A 415 40.09 22.62 -1.59
N GLU A 416 40.69 22.00 -0.57
CA GLU A 416 41.60 22.69 0.35
C GLU A 416 42.89 23.15 -0.33
N LYS A 417 43.44 22.32 -1.23
CA LYS A 417 44.59 22.69 -2.06
C LYS A 417 44.27 23.87 -2.97
N GLU A 418 43.20 23.78 -3.76
CA GLU A 418 42.75 24.83 -4.69
C GLU A 418 42.43 26.15 -3.95
N ARG A 419 41.81 26.07 -2.77
CA ARG A 419 41.61 27.22 -1.88
C ARG A 419 42.94 27.84 -1.47
N SER A 420 43.91 27.03 -1.04
CA SER A 420 45.24 27.54 -0.61
C SER A 420 46.03 28.18 -1.75
N GLU A 421 45.93 27.64 -2.97
CA GLU A 421 46.54 28.20 -4.18
C GLU A 421 45.86 29.53 -4.56
N THR A 422 44.54 29.60 -4.46
CA THR A 422 43.75 30.83 -4.70
C THR A 422 44.09 31.92 -3.68
N THR A 423 44.15 31.59 -2.38
CA THR A 423 44.54 32.54 -1.32
C THR A 423 45.97 33.06 -1.53
N ARG A 424 46.91 32.19 -1.95
CA ARG A 424 48.27 32.63 -2.31
C ARG A 424 48.26 33.57 -3.52
N SER A 425 47.50 33.26 -4.57
CA SER A 425 47.38 34.11 -5.76
C SER A 425 46.82 35.51 -5.47
N ILE A 426 45.96 35.64 -4.46
CA ILE A 426 45.40 36.92 -4.00
C ILE A 426 46.40 37.74 -3.16
N ILE A 427 47.34 37.09 -2.45
CA ILE A 427 48.35 37.77 -1.60
C ILE A 427 49.51 38.34 -2.44
N TRP A 428 49.69 37.89 -3.69
CA TRP A 428 50.74 38.34 -4.61
C TRP A 428 50.22 39.30 -5.70
N LYS A 429 49.08 39.96 -5.45
CA LYS A 429 48.51 41.06 -6.24
C LYS A 429 48.21 42.26 -5.35
#